data_AF-A0A0B8NVU8-F1
#
_entry.id   AF-A0A0B8NVU8-F1
#
_cell.length_a   1.000
_cell.length_b   1.000
_cell.length_c   1.000
_cell.angle_alpha   90.00
_cell.angle_beta   90.00
_cell.angle_gamma   90.00
#
_symmetry.space_group_name_H-M   'P 1'
#
loop_
_entity.id
_entity.type
_entity.pdbx_description
1 polymer ?
#
loop_
_entity_poly.entity_id
_entity_poly.type
_entity_poly.pdbx_seq_one_letter_code
_entity_poly.pdbx_strand_id
1 'polypeptide(L)'
;MNDTTKLNTEDVDRDIVMPNQRIFSGWMSVLFIVVTIAYALFHIVSLNIYPLESWTYRIIHVAGAVGIGFILYSSRTFKDHGSDSRIEQNKFYLAISGIALALILYATYALGVIHFQLAAGEYPTPDFETLHFGYPLTAGAVMAIVAGFFQPKLRHTVSLSDLGLVLAMLAASYYFLVNLDATALRMRAGTNFVTQGNVWAALTGMLLLLELTRRLTGNALVVIILAFVGYGFAGPWLPGFLNHNGFQFNRIITYLYTDKGILGTTTAVSSTYIILFIIFAAFLQVSKVGEYFVNFSFALAGRKRGGPAKVAIFSSGLMGTINGTSAGNVVATGSLTIPLMQRVGYKPKEAGSIEAAASTGGQIMPPIMGLVPLSWRRSLVFLIPR
;
A
#
# COMPACT_ATOMS: atom_id res chain seq x y z
N MET A 1 45.65 24.50 7.11
CA MET A 1 44.74 24.37 5.96
C MET A 1 43.42 23.82 6.49
N ASN A 2 42.50 24.72 6.83
CA ASN A 2 41.15 24.37 7.27
C ASN A 2 40.34 24.02 6.03
N ASP A 3 40.13 22.73 5.78
CA ASP A 3 39.15 22.28 4.81
C ASP A 3 38.05 21.51 5.54
N THR A 4 37.20 22.27 6.22
CA THR A 4 35.91 21.76 6.71
C THR A 4 34.94 21.75 5.53
N THR A 5 35.14 20.84 4.58
CA THR A 5 34.02 20.34 3.79
C THR A 5 33.08 19.65 4.77
N LYS A 6 32.13 20.41 5.32
CA LYS A 6 30.93 19.85 5.94
C LYS A 6 30.33 18.93 4.89
N LEU A 7 30.45 17.62 5.08
CA LEU A 7 29.67 16.64 4.34
C LEU A 7 28.22 17.11 4.46
N ASN A 8 27.59 17.41 3.33
CA ASN A 8 26.22 17.92 3.29
C ASN A 8 25.27 16.79 3.73
N THR A 9 25.10 16.61 5.04
CA THR A 9 24.23 15.59 5.63
C THR A 9 22.76 15.97 5.53
N GLU A 10 22.43 17.21 5.14
CA GLU A 10 21.05 17.69 4.98
C GLU A 10 20.28 16.98 3.85
N ASP A 11 20.99 16.35 2.91
CA ASP A 11 20.39 15.54 1.83
C ASP A 11 20.34 14.03 2.15
N VAL A 12 21.01 13.56 3.22
CA VAL A 12 21.12 12.12 3.52
C VAL A 12 19.87 11.59 4.23
N ASP A 13 19.21 12.41 5.02
CA ASP A 13 17.96 12.09 5.73
C ASP A 13 16.69 12.37 4.90
N ARG A 14 16.81 12.73 3.61
CA ARG A 14 15.65 12.97 2.77
C ARG A 14 15.03 11.65 2.33
N ASP A 15 13.79 11.43 2.73
CA ASP A 15 12.96 10.34 2.21
C ASP A 15 13.03 10.33 0.68
N ILE A 16 13.33 9.16 0.09
CA ILE A 16 13.36 9.00 -1.36
C ILE A 16 11.93 9.12 -1.88
N VAL A 17 11.55 10.33 -2.30
CA VAL A 17 10.20 10.58 -2.81
C VAL A 17 10.06 9.97 -4.19
N MET A 18 9.08 9.09 -4.37
CA MET A 18 8.87 8.47 -5.67
C MET A 18 8.49 9.51 -6.73
N PRO A 19 8.87 9.30 -8.01
CA PRO A 19 8.60 10.26 -9.09
C PRO A 19 7.11 10.58 -9.31
N ASN A 20 6.20 9.69 -8.91
CA ASN A 20 4.75 9.86 -9.00
C ASN A 20 4.08 10.11 -7.62
N GLN A 21 4.85 10.27 -6.56
CA GLN A 21 4.33 10.55 -5.21
C GLN A 21 4.07 12.05 -5.03
N ARG A 22 2.87 12.35 -4.51
CA ARG A 22 2.45 13.70 -4.16
C ARG A 22 3.12 14.17 -2.88
N ILE A 23 3.41 15.46 -2.84
CA ILE A 23 3.92 16.15 -1.67
C ILE A 23 2.93 17.26 -1.37
N PHE A 24 2.19 17.10 -0.28
CA PHE A 24 1.18 18.07 0.13
C PHE A 24 1.82 19.17 0.98
N SER A 25 1.31 20.39 0.83
CA SER A 25 1.64 21.54 1.68
C SER A 25 0.36 22.23 2.15
N GLY A 26 0.46 23.06 3.20
CA GLY A 26 -0.68 23.80 3.76
C GLY A 26 -1.79 22.90 4.30
N TRP A 27 -3.05 23.32 4.14
CA TRP A 27 -4.22 22.62 4.70
C TRP A 27 -4.39 21.18 4.18
N MET A 28 -3.98 20.91 2.95
CA MET A 28 -4.11 19.58 2.34
C MET A 28 -3.21 18.56 3.05
N SER A 29 -2.05 19.00 3.53
CA SER A 29 -1.16 18.15 4.34
C SER A 29 -1.81 17.77 5.68
N VAL A 30 -2.48 18.73 6.33
CA VAL A 30 -3.22 18.50 7.57
C VAL A 30 -4.36 17.50 7.35
N LEU A 31 -5.14 17.68 6.29
CA LEU A 31 -6.21 16.74 5.95
C LEU A 31 -5.67 15.33 5.73
N PHE A 32 -4.58 15.20 4.97
CA PHE A 32 -3.95 13.90 4.71
C PHE A 32 -3.45 13.25 6.01
N ILE A 33 -2.80 14.02 6.89
CA ILE A 33 -2.38 13.56 8.22
C ILE A 33 -3.58 13.06 9.02
N VAL A 34 -4.68 13.81 9.09
CA VAL A 34 -5.89 13.40 9.80
C VAL A 34 -6.45 12.07 9.26
N VAL A 35 -6.54 11.91 7.94
CA VAL A 35 -7.03 10.67 7.32
C VAL A 35 -6.11 9.48 7.64
N THR A 36 -4.79 9.66 7.56
CA THR A 36 -3.83 8.58 7.88
C THR A 36 -3.83 8.22 9.36
N ILE A 37 -3.96 9.19 10.27
CA ILE A 37 -4.13 8.95 11.70
C ILE A 37 -5.42 8.19 11.97
N ALA A 38 -6.54 8.61 11.36
CA ALA A 38 -7.82 7.91 11.50
C ALA A 38 -7.72 6.45 11.01
N TYR A 39 -7.03 6.22 9.89
CA TYR A 39 -6.77 4.87 9.38
C TYR A 39 -5.90 4.05 10.34
N ALA A 40 -4.83 4.62 10.91
CA ALA A 40 -4.01 3.95 11.90
C ALA A 40 -4.80 3.61 13.19
N LEU A 41 -5.57 4.58 13.69
CA LEU A 41 -6.43 4.42 14.86
C LEU A 41 -7.50 3.35 14.63
N PHE A 42 -8.10 3.28 13.45
CA PHE A 42 -9.04 2.21 13.09
C PHE A 42 -8.42 0.83 13.34
N HIS A 43 -7.18 0.57 12.91
CA HIS A 43 -6.54 -0.73 13.15
C HIS A 43 -6.31 -0.97 14.64
N ILE A 44 -5.80 0.01 15.37
CA ILE A 44 -5.52 -0.13 16.82
C ILE A 44 -6.82 -0.41 17.59
N VAL A 45 -7.87 0.38 17.34
CA VAL A 45 -9.17 0.26 18.03
C VAL A 45 -9.84 -1.05 17.65
N SER A 46 -9.90 -1.39 16.36
CA SER A 46 -10.57 -2.63 15.93
C SER A 46 -9.83 -3.89 16.36
N LEU A 47 -8.50 -3.87 16.51
CA LEU A 47 -7.76 -5.07 16.95
C LEU A 47 -7.75 -5.26 18.47
N ASN A 48 -7.95 -4.19 19.26
CA ASN A 48 -7.78 -4.25 20.72
C ASN A 48 -9.06 -3.95 21.53
N ILE A 49 -9.96 -3.13 21.00
CA ILE A 49 -11.12 -2.61 21.74
C ILE A 49 -12.43 -3.17 21.17
N TYR A 50 -12.64 -3.04 19.86
CA TYR A 50 -13.86 -3.47 19.19
C TYR A 50 -13.54 -4.39 18.00
N PRO A 51 -13.31 -5.70 18.26
CA PRO A 51 -13.04 -6.69 17.23
C PRO A 51 -14.15 -6.72 16.20
N LEU A 52 -13.83 -6.29 14.98
CA LEU A 52 -14.74 -6.39 13.85
C LEU A 52 -14.70 -7.80 13.28
N GLU A 53 -15.79 -8.18 12.63
CA GLU A 53 -15.84 -9.38 11.81
C GLU A 53 -14.72 -9.33 10.74
N SER A 54 -14.11 -10.50 10.49
CA SER A 54 -12.91 -10.64 9.65
C SER A 54 -13.02 -10.09 8.23
N TRP A 55 -14.14 -10.29 7.52
CA TRP A 55 -14.36 -9.74 6.19
C TRP A 55 -14.59 -8.25 6.24
N THR A 56 -15.44 -7.77 7.15
CA THR A 56 -15.69 -6.34 7.38
C THR A 56 -14.37 -5.61 7.63
N TYR A 57 -13.54 -6.15 8.51
CA TYR A 57 -12.23 -5.60 8.84
C TYR A 57 -11.31 -5.51 7.61
N ARG A 58 -11.19 -6.62 6.85
CA ARG A 58 -10.33 -6.69 5.66
C ARG A 58 -10.82 -5.78 4.53
N ILE A 59 -12.13 -5.67 4.33
CA ILE A 59 -12.73 -4.78 3.32
C ILE A 59 -12.41 -3.32 3.66
N ILE A 60 -12.60 -2.90 4.91
CA ILE A 60 -12.27 -1.54 5.35
C ILE A 60 -10.76 -1.28 5.24
N HIS A 61 -9.92 -2.25 5.63
CA HIS A 61 -8.46 -2.15 5.48
C HIS A 61 -8.07 -1.90 4.02
N VAL A 62 -8.57 -2.72 3.09
CA VAL A 62 -8.26 -2.60 1.65
C VAL A 62 -8.83 -1.30 1.08
N ALA A 63 -10.07 -0.93 1.41
CA ALA A 63 -10.69 0.32 0.95
C ALA A 63 -9.90 1.55 1.40
N GLY A 64 -9.50 1.61 2.67
CA GLY A 64 -8.71 2.73 3.20
C GLY A 64 -7.30 2.78 2.62
N ALA A 65 -6.61 1.64 2.50
CA ALA A 65 -5.29 1.58 1.87
C ALA A 65 -5.34 2.05 0.42
N VAL A 66 -6.35 1.59 -0.34
CA VAL A 66 -6.52 1.97 -1.74
C VAL A 66 -6.88 3.45 -1.90
N GLY A 67 -7.79 3.94 -1.05
CA GLY A 67 -8.18 5.36 -1.04
C GLY A 67 -6.99 6.28 -0.74
N ILE A 68 -6.25 6.01 0.34
CA ILE A 68 -5.03 6.76 0.69
C ILE A 68 -3.99 6.63 -0.43
N GLY A 69 -3.86 5.45 -1.02
CA GLY A 69 -2.96 5.19 -2.14
C GLY A 69 -3.24 6.07 -3.36
N PHE A 70 -4.51 6.24 -3.77
CA PHE A 70 -4.86 7.12 -4.88
C PHE A 70 -4.67 8.60 -4.58
N ILE A 71 -4.84 9.01 -3.33
CA ILE A 71 -4.54 10.36 -2.87
C ILE A 71 -3.04 10.60 -2.89
N LEU A 72 -2.22 9.65 -2.45
CA LEU A 72 -0.77 9.84 -2.33
C LEU A 72 -0.02 9.65 -3.66
N TYR A 73 -0.45 8.71 -4.50
CA TYR A 73 0.25 8.36 -5.74
C TYR A 73 -0.55 8.76 -6.98
N SER A 74 0.10 9.54 -7.83
CA SER A 74 -0.41 9.91 -9.15
C SER A 74 -0.29 8.75 -10.13
N SER A 75 -1.25 8.67 -11.04
CA SER A 75 -1.25 7.76 -12.20
C SER A 75 -0.04 7.96 -13.12
N ARG A 76 0.56 9.16 -13.11
CA ARG A 76 1.68 9.56 -13.94
C ARG A 76 2.79 10.18 -13.10
N THR A 77 4.04 9.92 -13.49
CA THR A 77 5.23 10.57 -12.98
C THR A 77 5.16 12.08 -13.18
N PHE A 78 5.48 12.84 -12.13
CA PHE A 78 5.63 14.29 -12.22
C PHE A 78 6.89 14.61 -13.02
N LYS A 79 6.79 15.59 -13.92
CA LYS A 79 7.99 16.15 -14.55
C LYS A 79 8.59 17.15 -13.57
N ASP A 80 9.88 17.03 -13.27
CA ASP A 80 10.64 18.04 -12.52
C ASP A 80 10.79 19.30 -13.40
N HIS A 81 9.72 20.07 -13.48
CA HIS A 81 9.78 21.43 -14.00
C HIS A 81 10.04 22.35 -12.81
N GLY A 82 11.13 23.14 -12.89
CA GLY A 82 11.40 24.23 -11.95
C GLY A 82 10.14 25.08 -11.74
N SER A 83 9.95 25.52 -10.50
CA SER A 83 8.83 26.29 -9.96
C SER A 83 7.79 26.84 -10.95
N ASP A 84 6.52 26.53 -10.70
CA ASP A 84 5.37 27.35 -11.10
C ASP A 84 5.13 27.64 -12.59
N SER A 85 5.54 26.74 -13.48
CA SER A 85 4.92 26.75 -14.82
C SER A 85 3.46 26.29 -14.72
N ARG A 86 2.51 27.17 -15.08
CA ARG A 86 1.09 26.84 -15.24
C ARG A 86 0.98 25.61 -16.13
N ILE A 87 0.64 24.46 -15.56
CA ILE A 87 0.31 23.28 -16.33
C ILE A 87 -1.01 23.57 -17.05
N GLU A 88 -0.97 23.74 -18.36
CA GLU A 88 -2.20 23.79 -19.16
C GLU A 88 -2.91 22.44 -19.05
N GLN A 89 -3.99 22.43 -18.27
CA GLN A 89 -4.85 21.27 -18.16
C GLN A 89 -5.58 21.08 -19.47
N ASN A 90 -5.42 19.89 -20.05
CA ASN A 90 -6.20 19.53 -21.22
C ASN A 90 -7.68 19.38 -20.83
N LYS A 91 -8.50 20.35 -21.26
CA LYS A 91 -9.94 20.44 -20.98
C LYS A 91 -10.69 19.17 -21.38
N PHE A 92 -10.23 18.47 -22.42
CA PHE A 92 -10.84 17.20 -22.86
C PHE A 92 -10.76 16.14 -21.77
N TYR A 93 -9.57 15.88 -21.22
CA TYR A 93 -9.44 14.89 -20.16
C TYR A 93 -10.07 15.34 -18.86
N LEU A 94 -10.09 16.64 -18.56
CA LEU A 94 -10.81 17.18 -17.41
C LEU A 94 -12.32 16.90 -17.52
N ALA A 95 -12.91 17.08 -18.71
CA ALA A 95 -14.30 16.75 -18.97
C ALA A 95 -14.56 15.24 -18.81
N ILE A 96 -13.66 14.37 -19.30
CA ILE A 96 -13.75 12.92 -19.07
C ILE A 96 -13.74 12.60 -17.57
N SER A 97 -12.84 13.21 -16.78
CA SER A 97 -12.85 13.01 -15.33
C SER A 97 -14.13 13.51 -14.65
N GLY A 98 -14.73 14.59 -15.17
CA GLY A 98 -16.02 15.09 -14.69
C GLY A 98 -17.15 14.11 -14.97
N ILE A 99 -17.22 13.57 -16.19
CA ILE A 99 -18.20 12.54 -16.58
C ILE A 99 -18.00 11.27 -15.76
N ALA A 100 -16.75 10.83 -15.60
CA ALA A 100 -16.39 9.69 -14.78
C ALA A 100 -16.88 9.85 -13.33
N LEU A 101 -16.61 11.02 -12.73
CA LEU A 101 -17.08 11.34 -11.39
C LEU A 101 -18.61 11.38 -11.30
N ALA A 102 -19.30 11.94 -12.30
CA ALA A 102 -20.76 11.96 -12.34
C ALA A 102 -21.37 10.55 -12.37
N LEU A 103 -20.80 9.63 -13.16
CA LEU A 103 -21.23 8.23 -13.15
C LEU A 103 -20.99 7.54 -11.80
N ILE A 104 -19.85 7.81 -11.16
CA ILE A 104 -19.54 7.23 -9.84
C ILE A 104 -20.47 7.79 -8.77
N LEU A 105 -20.77 9.09 -8.81
CA LEU A 105 -21.74 9.73 -7.90
C LEU A 105 -23.13 9.13 -8.11
N TYR A 106 -23.54 8.92 -9.36
CA TYR A 106 -24.80 8.24 -9.66
C TYR A 106 -24.85 6.80 -9.13
N ALA A 107 -23.79 6.03 -9.33
CA ALA A 107 -23.69 4.68 -8.74
C ALA A 107 -23.74 4.71 -7.21
N THR A 108 -23.12 5.72 -6.58
CA THR A 108 -23.14 5.91 -5.13
C THR A 108 -24.55 6.25 -4.63
N TYR A 109 -25.31 7.04 -5.40
CA TYR A 109 -26.73 7.28 -5.13
C TYR A 109 -27.55 5.99 -5.27
N ALA A 110 -27.37 5.22 -6.35
CA ALA A 110 -28.05 3.94 -6.55
C ALA A 110 -27.72 2.92 -5.44
N LEU A 111 -26.49 2.94 -4.93
CA LEU A 111 -26.07 2.16 -3.77
C LEU A 111 -26.82 2.56 -2.49
N GLY A 112 -27.08 3.86 -2.30
CA GLY A 112 -27.95 4.34 -1.22
C GLY A 112 -29.37 3.76 -1.34
N VAL A 113 -29.94 3.74 -2.55
CA VAL A 113 -31.25 3.13 -2.80
C VAL A 113 -31.24 1.63 -2.49
N ILE A 114 -30.20 0.90 -2.91
CA ILE A 114 -30.02 -0.53 -2.59
C ILE A 114 -29.97 -0.73 -1.08
N HIS A 115 -29.22 0.10 -0.35
CA HIS A 115 -29.13 0.01 1.10
C HIS A 115 -30.49 0.19 1.78
N PHE A 116 -31.29 1.17 1.34
CA PHE A 116 -32.64 1.37 1.88
C PHE A 116 -33.60 0.23 1.56
N GLN A 117 -33.55 -0.34 0.34
CA GLN A 117 -34.34 -1.53 -0.01
C GLN A 117 -34.01 -2.71 0.90
N LEU A 118 -32.72 -3.02 1.04
CA LEU A 118 -32.26 -4.12 1.90
C LEU A 118 -32.67 -3.91 3.37
N ALA A 119 -32.58 -2.67 3.87
CA ALA A 119 -33.02 -2.32 5.22
C ALA A 119 -34.55 -2.46 5.40
N ALA A 120 -35.33 -2.28 4.33
CA ALA A 120 -36.77 -2.53 4.31
C ALA A 120 -37.14 -4.01 4.12
N GLY A 121 -36.15 -4.91 3.96
CA GLY A 121 -36.38 -6.33 3.68
C GLY A 121 -36.68 -6.62 2.20
N GLU A 122 -36.51 -5.65 1.31
CA GLU A 122 -36.65 -5.79 -0.14
C GLU A 122 -35.30 -6.09 -0.79
N TYR A 123 -35.28 -6.94 -1.80
CA TYR A 123 -34.06 -7.25 -2.55
C TYR A 123 -34.06 -6.50 -3.89
N PRO A 124 -32.96 -5.80 -4.24
CA PRO A 124 -32.87 -5.12 -5.52
C PRO A 124 -32.94 -6.12 -6.67
N THR A 125 -33.60 -5.74 -7.76
CA THR A 125 -33.65 -6.59 -8.96
C THR A 125 -32.26 -6.65 -9.62
N PRO A 126 -31.89 -7.77 -10.26
CA PRO A 126 -30.61 -7.89 -10.96
C PRO A 126 -30.39 -6.80 -12.02
N ASP A 127 -31.46 -6.37 -12.70
CA ASP A 127 -31.41 -5.30 -13.70
C ASP A 127 -31.13 -3.95 -13.05
N PHE A 128 -31.74 -3.66 -11.89
CA PHE A 128 -31.47 -2.44 -11.15
C PHE A 128 -30.01 -2.37 -10.70
N GLU A 129 -29.51 -3.45 -10.10
CA GLU A 129 -28.10 -3.55 -9.67
C GLU A 129 -27.13 -3.37 -10.84
N THR A 130 -27.44 -3.94 -11.99
CA THR A 130 -26.57 -3.87 -13.18
C THR A 130 -26.58 -2.47 -13.80
N LEU A 131 -27.77 -1.91 -14.05
CA LEU A 131 -27.94 -0.67 -14.81
C LEU A 131 -27.61 0.58 -13.99
N HIS A 132 -27.95 0.60 -12.70
CA HIS A 132 -27.84 1.81 -11.89
C HIS A 132 -26.61 1.83 -10.99
N PHE A 133 -26.16 0.66 -10.52
CA PHE A 133 -24.95 0.55 -9.70
C PHE A 133 -23.77 0.05 -10.52
N GLY A 134 -23.89 -1.11 -11.17
CA GLY A 134 -22.77 -1.83 -11.78
C GLY A 134 -22.10 -1.13 -12.96
N TYR A 135 -22.86 -0.86 -14.03
CA TYR A 135 -22.34 -0.18 -15.22
C TYR A 135 -21.81 1.22 -14.91
N PRO A 136 -22.53 2.11 -14.19
CA PRO A 136 -22.03 3.45 -13.94
C PRO A 136 -20.78 3.45 -13.05
N LEU A 137 -20.72 2.59 -12.04
CA LEU A 137 -19.54 2.46 -11.17
C LEU A 137 -18.32 2.00 -11.96
N THR A 138 -18.46 0.91 -12.71
CA THR A 138 -17.33 0.29 -13.44
C THR A 138 -16.88 1.19 -14.59
N ALA A 139 -17.82 1.71 -15.39
CA ALA A 139 -17.50 2.62 -16.50
C ALA A 139 -16.88 3.92 -15.99
N GLY A 140 -17.42 4.48 -14.90
CA GLY A 140 -16.85 5.65 -14.24
C GLY A 140 -15.44 5.40 -13.74
N ALA A 141 -15.19 4.26 -13.08
CA ALA A 141 -13.85 3.88 -12.63
C ALA A 141 -12.87 3.73 -13.82
N VAL A 142 -13.26 3.01 -14.87
CA VAL A 142 -12.43 2.85 -16.09
C VAL A 142 -12.13 4.20 -16.74
N MET A 143 -13.13 5.07 -16.90
CA MET A 143 -12.91 6.42 -17.46
C MET A 143 -12.00 7.26 -16.59
N ALA A 144 -12.13 7.20 -15.26
CA ALA A 144 -11.23 7.90 -14.34
C ALA A 144 -9.80 7.36 -14.41
N ILE A 145 -9.62 6.04 -14.54
CA ILE A 145 -8.30 5.42 -14.77
C ILE A 145 -7.71 5.98 -16.06
N VAL A 146 -8.43 5.89 -17.18
CA VAL A 146 -7.98 6.35 -18.51
C VAL A 146 -7.65 7.84 -18.49
N ALA A 147 -8.53 8.70 -17.97
CA ALA A 147 -8.27 10.13 -17.84
C ALA A 147 -7.01 10.39 -17.00
N GLY A 148 -6.80 9.62 -15.93
CA GLY A 148 -5.62 9.69 -15.09
C GLY A 148 -4.30 9.46 -15.85
N PHE A 149 -4.25 8.59 -16.86
CA PHE A 149 -3.04 8.37 -17.65
C PHE A 149 -2.60 9.60 -18.43
N PHE A 150 -3.56 10.36 -18.96
CA PHE A 150 -3.28 11.44 -19.91
C PHE A 150 -3.28 12.83 -19.27
N GLN A 151 -3.94 13.01 -18.12
CA GLN A 151 -3.96 14.28 -17.40
C GLN A 151 -2.57 14.66 -16.88
N PRO A 152 -1.99 15.81 -17.27
CA PRO A 152 -0.86 16.37 -16.57
C PRO A 152 -1.32 16.91 -15.20
N LYS A 153 -0.54 16.63 -14.15
CA LYS A 153 -0.92 16.88 -12.76
C LYS A 153 0.17 17.67 -12.02
N LEU A 154 -0.24 18.55 -11.12
CA LEU A 154 0.67 19.22 -10.18
C LEU A 154 0.95 18.28 -9.00
N ARG A 155 2.17 18.33 -8.46
CA ARG A 155 2.62 17.43 -7.39
C ARG A 155 1.89 17.64 -6.06
N HIS A 156 1.32 18.82 -5.84
CA HIS A 156 0.67 19.21 -4.59
C HIS A 156 -0.87 19.10 -4.64
N THR A 157 -1.47 18.74 -5.79
CA THR A 157 -2.94 18.66 -5.93
C THR A 157 -3.43 17.24 -6.20
N VAL A 158 -4.62 16.95 -5.67
CA VAL A 158 -5.36 15.72 -6.00
C VAL A 158 -6.23 16.01 -7.21
N SER A 159 -6.16 15.14 -8.22
CA SER A 159 -6.93 15.31 -9.43
C SER A 159 -8.36 14.79 -9.26
N LEU A 160 -9.28 15.31 -10.07
CA LEU A 160 -10.67 14.87 -10.06
C LEU A 160 -10.81 13.37 -10.38
N SER A 161 -9.96 12.82 -11.25
CA SER A 161 -9.95 11.39 -11.54
C SER A 161 -9.62 10.58 -10.30
N ASP A 162 -8.62 11.00 -9.52
CA ASP A 162 -8.18 10.26 -8.35
C ASP A 162 -9.21 10.32 -7.23
N LEU A 163 -9.89 11.46 -7.05
CA LEU A 163 -11.02 11.57 -6.14
C LEU A 163 -12.17 10.64 -6.57
N GLY A 164 -12.44 10.56 -7.87
CA GLY A 164 -13.39 9.59 -8.43
C GLY A 164 -13.02 8.15 -8.10
N LEU A 165 -11.75 7.76 -8.26
CA LEU A 165 -11.28 6.40 -7.93
C LEU A 165 -11.39 6.09 -6.43
N VAL A 166 -11.12 7.06 -5.55
CA VAL A 166 -11.36 6.93 -4.11
C VAL A 166 -12.84 6.65 -3.86
N LEU A 167 -13.73 7.47 -4.42
CA LEU A 167 -15.18 7.30 -4.25
C LEU A 167 -15.67 5.97 -4.82
N ALA A 168 -15.15 5.53 -5.97
CA ALA A 168 -15.49 4.24 -6.55
C ALA A 168 -15.06 3.07 -5.66
N MET A 169 -13.88 3.17 -5.02
CA MET A 169 -13.41 2.16 -4.06
C MET A 169 -14.30 2.09 -2.83
N LEU A 170 -14.69 3.26 -2.30
CA LEU A 170 -15.59 3.35 -1.15
C LEU A 170 -16.98 2.79 -1.50
N ALA A 171 -17.53 3.12 -2.66
CA ALA A 171 -18.82 2.60 -3.13
C ALA A 171 -18.79 1.07 -3.33
N ALA A 172 -17.77 0.54 -4.01
CA ALA A 172 -17.62 -0.90 -4.20
C ALA A 172 -17.49 -1.64 -2.85
N SER A 173 -16.72 -1.08 -1.92
CA SER A 173 -16.50 -1.68 -0.60
C SER A 173 -17.74 -1.58 0.29
N TYR A 174 -18.45 -0.46 0.26
CA TYR A 174 -19.71 -0.28 1.00
C TYR A 174 -20.80 -1.24 0.50
N TYR A 175 -20.89 -1.50 -0.81
CA TYR A 175 -21.80 -2.52 -1.35
C TYR A 175 -21.54 -3.89 -0.70
N PHE A 176 -20.28 -4.32 -0.60
CA PHE A 176 -19.95 -5.55 0.12
C PHE A 176 -20.34 -5.50 1.59
N LEU A 177 -20.04 -4.40 2.29
CA LEU A 177 -20.34 -4.27 3.71
C LEU A 177 -21.84 -4.39 4.03
N VAL A 178 -22.70 -3.79 3.20
CA VAL A 178 -24.16 -3.85 3.38
C VAL A 178 -24.71 -5.23 3.00
N ASN A 179 -24.15 -5.89 1.99
CA ASN A 179 -24.64 -7.17 1.50
C ASN A 179 -24.05 -8.40 2.22
N LEU A 180 -23.03 -8.23 3.07
CA LEU A 180 -22.35 -9.30 3.81
C LEU A 180 -23.32 -10.18 4.59
N ASP A 181 -24.21 -9.57 5.37
CA ASP A 181 -25.18 -10.28 6.23
C ASP A 181 -26.52 -10.50 5.52
N ALA A 182 -26.96 -9.55 4.68
CA ALA A 182 -28.27 -9.58 4.04
C ALA A 182 -28.43 -10.66 2.94
N THR A 183 -27.34 -11.06 2.26
CA THR A 183 -27.45 -11.96 1.08
C THR A 183 -26.67 -13.27 1.21
N ALA A 184 -26.19 -13.59 2.42
CA ALA A 184 -25.30 -14.74 2.65
C ALA A 184 -24.13 -14.77 1.66
N LEU A 185 -23.50 -13.61 1.42
CA LEU A 185 -22.43 -13.42 0.44
C LEU A 185 -21.36 -14.53 0.53
N ARG A 186 -21.00 -14.90 1.77
CA ARG A 186 -20.00 -15.95 2.04
C ARG A 186 -20.41 -17.34 1.53
N MET A 187 -21.70 -17.63 1.48
CA MET A 187 -22.23 -18.91 1.01
C MET A 187 -22.42 -18.94 -0.52
N ARG A 188 -22.46 -17.77 -1.17
CA ARG A 188 -22.76 -17.63 -2.61
C ARG A 188 -21.58 -17.17 -3.46
N ALA A 189 -20.54 -16.58 -2.87
CA ALA A 189 -19.37 -16.12 -3.60
C ALA A 189 -18.66 -17.30 -4.31
N GLY A 190 -18.36 -17.14 -5.61
CA GLY A 190 -17.80 -18.22 -6.43
C GLY A 190 -18.78 -19.33 -6.82
N THR A 191 -20.09 -19.13 -6.58
CA THR A 191 -21.18 -19.98 -7.10
C THR A 191 -21.93 -19.26 -8.23
N ASN A 192 -22.81 -19.98 -8.93
CA ASN A 192 -23.63 -19.40 -9.99
C ASN A 192 -24.81 -18.54 -9.46
N PHE A 193 -25.03 -18.49 -8.15
CA PHE A 193 -26.14 -17.77 -7.51
C PHE A 193 -25.74 -16.39 -6.97
N VAL A 194 -24.64 -15.82 -7.49
CA VAL A 194 -24.15 -14.52 -7.05
C VAL A 194 -25.01 -13.39 -7.63
N THR A 195 -25.29 -12.36 -6.83
CA THR A 195 -26.06 -11.19 -7.29
C THR A 195 -25.24 -10.39 -8.30
N GLN A 196 -25.91 -9.64 -9.19
CA GLN A 196 -25.19 -8.88 -10.21
C GLN A 196 -24.39 -7.74 -9.59
N GLY A 197 -24.91 -7.09 -8.54
CA GLY A 197 -24.17 -6.05 -7.84
C GLY A 197 -22.84 -6.55 -7.25
N ASN A 198 -22.79 -7.80 -6.75
CA ASN A 198 -21.55 -8.41 -6.26
C ASN A 198 -20.50 -8.57 -7.38
N VAL A 199 -20.92 -8.96 -8.59
CA VAL A 199 -20.02 -9.10 -9.74
C VAL A 199 -19.39 -7.77 -10.09
N TRP A 200 -20.20 -6.71 -10.17
CA TRP A 200 -19.72 -5.38 -10.56
C TRP A 200 -18.90 -4.68 -9.48
N ALA A 201 -19.26 -4.86 -8.20
CA ALA A 201 -18.46 -4.37 -7.08
C ALA A 201 -17.10 -5.08 -7.02
N ALA A 202 -17.06 -6.41 -7.19
CA ALA A 202 -15.82 -7.19 -7.24
C ALA A 202 -14.95 -6.77 -8.44
N LEU A 203 -15.55 -6.62 -9.62
CA LEU A 203 -14.84 -6.19 -10.83
C LEU A 203 -14.22 -4.81 -10.63
N THR A 204 -14.99 -3.85 -10.13
CA THR A 204 -14.51 -2.50 -9.85
C THR A 204 -13.38 -2.53 -8.83
N GLY A 205 -13.56 -3.22 -7.70
CA GLY A 205 -12.52 -3.34 -6.66
C GLY A 205 -11.22 -3.97 -7.20
N MET A 206 -11.34 -5.01 -8.04
CA MET A 206 -10.20 -5.64 -8.71
C MET A 206 -9.48 -4.67 -9.67
N LEU A 207 -10.21 -3.92 -10.49
CA LEU A 207 -9.63 -2.92 -11.40
C LEU A 207 -8.91 -1.80 -10.64
N LEU A 208 -9.48 -1.32 -9.54
CA LEU A 208 -8.87 -0.29 -8.70
C LEU A 208 -7.61 -0.80 -7.99
N LEU A 209 -7.61 -2.05 -7.52
CA LEU A 209 -6.42 -2.69 -6.96
C LEU A 209 -5.32 -2.85 -8.00
N LEU A 210 -5.66 -3.27 -9.24
CA LEU A 210 -4.70 -3.35 -10.33
C LEU A 210 -4.11 -1.98 -10.68
N GLU A 211 -4.94 -0.94 -10.77
CA GLU A 211 -4.46 0.41 -11.03
C GLU A 211 -3.55 0.93 -9.91
N LEU A 212 -3.88 0.69 -8.64
CA LEU A 212 -3.00 1.09 -7.55
C LEU A 212 -1.69 0.30 -7.55
N THR A 213 -1.77 -1.01 -7.80
CA THR A 213 -0.58 -1.87 -7.94
C THR A 213 0.33 -1.35 -9.04
N ARG A 214 -0.25 -0.92 -10.17
CA ARG A 214 0.48 -0.28 -11.27
C ARG A 214 1.20 0.99 -10.83
N ARG A 215 0.56 1.85 -10.04
CA ARG A 215 1.14 3.12 -9.55
C ARG A 215 2.29 2.90 -8.56
N LEU A 216 2.21 1.84 -7.76
CA LEU A 216 3.21 1.55 -6.72
C LEU A 216 4.39 0.71 -7.23
N THR A 217 4.10 -0.31 -8.05
CA THR A 217 5.08 -1.35 -8.42
C THR A 217 5.41 -1.38 -9.92
N GLY A 218 4.64 -0.65 -10.74
CA GLY A 218 4.78 -0.65 -12.19
C GLY A 218 3.95 -1.72 -12.90
N ASN A 219 4.14 -1.83 -14.22
CA ASN A 219 3.31 -2.68 -15.08
C ASN A 219 3.64 -4.18 -14.98
N ALA A 220 4.84 -4.55 -14.55
CA ALA A 220 5.30 -5.94 -14.55
C ALA A 220 4.37 -6.86 -13.72
N LEU A 221 4.06 -6.46 -12.49
CA LEU A 221 3.18 -7.22 -11.61
C LEU A 221 1.73 -7.28 -12.15
N VAL A 222 1.24 -6.18 -12.72
CA VAL A 222 -0.10 -6.13 -13.33
C VAL A 222 -0.22 -7.11 -14.50
N VAL A 223 0.78 -7.16 -15.38
CA VAL A 223 0.79 -8.10 -16.52
C VAL A 223 0.76 -9.55 -16.03
N ILE A 224 1.53 -9.88 -14.98
CA ILE A 224 1.54 -11.22 -14.39
C ILE A 224 0.15 -11.55 -13.84
N ILE A 225 -0.49 -10.64 -13.08
CA ILE A 225 -1.83 -10.87 -12.54
C ILE A 225 -2.84 -11.09 -13.67
N LEU A 226 -2.82 -10.25 -14.70
CA LEU A 226 -3.72 -10.38 -15.86
C LEU A 226 -3.52 -11.70 -16.61
N ALA A 227 -2.28 -12.20 -16.72
CA ALA A 227 -2.00 -13.50 -17.32
C ALA A 227 -2.65 -14.65 -16.54
N PHE A 228 -2.55 -14.65 -15.20
CA PHE A 228 -3.18 -15.68 -14.36
C PHE A 228 -4.71 -15.57 -14.32
N VAL A 229 -5.25 -14.36 -14.35
CA VAL A 229 -6.70 -14.14 -14.50
C VAL A 229 -7.16 -14.66 -15.86
N GLY A 230 -6.41 -14.37 -16.92
CA GLY A 230 -6.65 -14.87 -18.27
C GLY A 230 -6.61 -16.39 -18.36
N TYR A 231 -5.68 -17.04 -17.65
CA TYR A 231 -5.60 -18.51 -17.54
C TYR A 231 -6.92 -19.12 -17.05
N GLY A 232 -7.59 -18.49 -16.08
CA GLY A 232 -8.89 -18.95 -15.59
C GLY A 232 -9.98 -19.03 -16.68
N PHE A 233 -9.87 -18.24 -17.74
CA PHE A 233 -10.75 -18.30 -18.91
C PHE A 233 -10.21 -19.21 -20.01
N ALA A 234 -8.89 -19.23 -20.19
CA ALA A 234 -8.23 -19.92 -21.31
C ALA A 234 -8.12 -21.44 -21.16
N GLY A 235 -8.43 -21.99 -19.98
CA GLY A 235 -8.38 -23.42 -19.68
C GLY A 235 -8.83 -24.39 -20.79
N PRO A 236 -9.98 -24.17 -21.45
CA PRO A 236 -10.48 -25.11 -22.46
C PRO A 236 -9.60 -25.22 -23.71
N TRP A 237 -8.82 -24.18 -24.01
CA TRP A 237 -7.96 -24.10 -25.19
C TRP A 237 -6.51 -24.52 -24.90
N LEU A 238 -6.17 -24.81 -23.64
CA LEU A 238 -4.80 -25.15 -23.25
C LEU A 238 -4.57 -26.67 -23.30
N PRO A 239 -3.39 -27.11 -23.77
CA PRO A 239 -3.07 -28.53 -23.89
C PRO A 239 -2.57 -29.14 -22.58
N GLY A 240 -2.69 -30.47 -22.47
CA GLY A 240 -2.07 -31.26 -21.40
C GLY A 240 -2.62 -30.92 -20.01
N PHE A 241 -1.71 -30.81 -19.03
CA PHE A 241 -2.07 -30.59 -17.61
C PHE A 241 -2.64 -29.19 -17.32
N LEU A 242 -2.52 -28.25 -18.26
CA LEU A 242 -3.09 -26.90 -18.15
C LEU A 242 -4.57 -26.83 -18.56
N ASN A 243 -5.13 -27.94 -19.06
CA ASN A 243 -6.51 -28.00 -19.50
C ASN A 243 -7.50 -28.03 -18.32
N HIS A 244 -8.52 -27.20 -18.38
CA HIS A 244 -9.69 -27.27 -17.50
C HIS A 244 -10.93 -26.69 -18.20
N ASN A 245 -12.13 -26.91 -17.66
CA ASN A 245 -13.40 -26.50 -18.28
C ASN A 245 -13.60 -24.97 -18.42
N GLY A 246 -12.62 -24.15 -18.05
CA GLY A 246 -12.79 -22.71 -17.89
C GLY A 246 -13.75 -22.39 -16.74
N PHE A 247 -13.87 -21.11 -16.42
CA PHE A 247 -14.86 -20.62 -15.46
C PHE A 247 -15.65 -19.46 -16.07
N GLN A 248 -16.90 -19.32 -15.64
CA GLN A 248 -17.75 -18.21 -16.04
C GLN A 248 -17.24 -16.89 -15.46
N PHE A 249 -17.44 -15.78 -16.18
CA PHE A 249 -17.01 -14.44 -15.78
C PHE A 249 -17.47 -14.05 -14.37
N ASN A 250 -18.78 -14.15 -14.12
CA ASN A 250 -19.37 -13.82 -12.81
C ASN A 250 -18.75 -14.64 -11.68
N ARG A 251 -18.42 -15.90 -11.96
CA ARG A 251 -17.82 -16.82 -10.99
C ARG A 251 -16.38 -16.47 -10.67
N ILE A 252 -15.52 -16.24 -11.68
CA ILE A 252 -14.12 -15.87 -11.45
C ILE A 252 -14.03 -14.56 -10.67
N ILE A 253 -14.70 -13.52 -11.15
CA ILE A 253 -14.56 -12.18 -10.61
C ILE A 253 -14.98 -12.14 -9.14
N THR A 254 -16.11 -12.78 -8.81
CA THR A 254 -16.59 -12.82 -7.43
C THR A 254 -15.74 -13.75 -6.56
N TYR A 255 -15.23 -14.87 -7.09
CA TYR A 255 -14.34 -15.77 -6.37
C TYR A 255 -12.99 -15.12 -6.02
N LEU A 256 -12.42 -14.33 -6.94
CA LEU A 256 -11.16 -13.61 -6.69
C LEU A 256 -11.29 -12.55 -5.59
N TYR A 257 -12.50 -12.05 -5.32
CA TYR A 257 -12.78 -11.09 -4.24
C TYR A 257 -13.25 -11.78 -2.94
N THR A 258 -12.76 -13.00 -2.64
CA THR A 258 -13.10 -13.75 -1.41
C THR A 258 -11.90 -13.97 -0.49
N ASP A 259 -12.08 -14.75 0.58
CA ASP A 259 -11.04 -15.26 1.48
C ASP A 259 -10.03 -16.21 0.80
N LYS A 260 -10.31 -16.66 -0.42
CA LYS A 260 -9.35 -17.39 -1.27
C LYS A 260 -8.58 -16.50 -2.24
N GLY A 261 -8.96 -15.22 -2.35
CA GLY A 261 -8.31 -14.24 -3.21
C GLY A 261 -7.92 -12.98 -2.44
N ILE A 262 -8.44 -11.83 -2.87
CA ILE A 262 -8.08 -10.50 -2.37
C ILE A 262 -8.31 -10.36 -0.86
N LEU A 263 -9.38 -10.94 -0.31
CA LEU A 263 -9.68 -10.87 1.12
C LEU A 263 -9.05 -12.04 1.91
N GLY A 264 -8.11 -12.75 1.31
CA GLY A 264 -7.50 -13.95 1.86
C GLY A 264 -6.44 -13.71 2.92
N THR A 265 -5.60 -14.73 3.11
CA THR A 265 -4.62 -14.79 4.20
C THR A 265 -3.54 -13.71 4.09
N THR A 266 -3.18 -13.29 2.87
CA THR A 266 -2.21 -12.21 2.65
C THR A 266 -2.72 -10.88 3.19
N THR A 267 -3.97 -10.51 2.85
CA THR A 267 -4.64 -9.33 3.38
C THR A 267 -4.90 -9.46 4.87
N ALA A 268 -5.24 -10.66 5.37
CA ALA A 268 -5.36 -10.92 6.80
C ALA A 268 -4.07 -10.54 7.53
N VAL A 269 -2.92 -11.10 7.13
CA VAL A 269 -1.62 -10.82 7.75
C VAL A 269 -1.23 -9.35 7.63
N SER A 270 -1.49 -8.73 6.47
CA SER A 270 -1.25 -7.30 6.23
C SER A 270 -2.03 -6.42 7.20
N SER A 271 -3.32 -6.66 7.30
CA SER A 271 -4.26 -5.87 8.11
C SER A 271 -4.12 -6.10 9.61
N THR A 272 -3.70 -7.28 10.08
CA THR A 272 -3.64 -7.55 11.53
C THR A 272 -2.26 -7.34 12.13
N TYR A 273 -1.20 -7.72 11.41
CA TYR A 273 0.16 -7.73 11.97
C TYR A 273 1.04 -6.66 11.33
N ILE A 274 1.13 -6.65 9.99
CA ILE A 274 2.07 -5.77 9.28
C ILE A 274 1.77 -4.30 9.57
N ILE A 275 0.50 -3.90 9.52
CA ILE A 275 0.10 -2.50 9.76
C ILE A 275 0.47 -2.01 11.16
N LEU A 276 0.30 -2.83 12.20
CA LEU A 276 0.67 -2.46 13.58
C LEU A 276 2.19 -2.28 13.71
N PHE A 277 2.96 -3.15 13.06
CA PHE A 277 4.42 -3.00 13.00
C PHE A 277 4.81 -1.72 12.25
N ILE A 278 4.18 -1.41 11.12
CA ILE A 278 4.46 -0.16 10.38
C ILE A 278 4.14 1.07 11.23
N ILE A 279 2.99 1.08 11.92
CA ILE A 279 2.59 2.19 12.81
C ILE A 279 3.61 2.34 13.95
N PHE A 280 4.01 1.23 14.57
CA PHE A 280 5.00 1.23 15.64
C PHE A 280 6.39 1.67 15.15
N ALA A 281 6.81 1.23 13.96
CA ALA A 281 8.07 1.65 13.35
C ALA A 281 8.07 3.17 13.09
N ALA A 282 6.98 3.69 12.52
CA ALA A 282 6.83 5.13 12.29
C ALA A 282 6.88 5.93 13.62
N PHE A 283 6.24 5.42 14.68
CA PHE A 283 6.33 6.02 16.01
C PHE A 283 7.77 6.01 16.58
N LEU A 284 8.49 4.90 16.44
CA LEU A 284 9.88 4.78 16.90
C LEU A 284 10.84 5.69 16.12
N GLN A 285 10.62 5.88 14.83
CA GLN A 285 11.42 6.80 13.99
C GLN A 285 11.27 8.25 14.47
N VAL A 286 10.05 8.69 14.80
CA VAL A 286 9.79 10.07 15.24
C VAL A 286 10.19 10.32 16.71
N SER A 287 10.10 9.30 17.57
CA SER A 287 10.38 9.45 19.01
C SER A 287 11.87 9.55 19.37
N LYS A 288 12.78 9.61 18.38
CA LYS A 288 14.25 9.69 18.56
C LYS A 288 14.87 8.54 19.36
N VAL A 289 14.18 7.40 19.46
CA VAL A 289 14.73 6.18 20.07
C VAL A 289 16.00 5.72 19.34
N GLY A 290 16.13 6.04 18.05
CA GLY A 290 17.36 5.82 17.28
C GLY A 290 18.62 6.44 17.90
N GLU A 291 18.54 7.71 18.33
CA GLU A 291 19.64 8.39 19.02
C GLU A 291 19.95 7.72 20.36
N TYR A 292 18.92 7.23 21.06
CA TYR A 292 19.08 6.48 22.31
C TYR A 292 19.84 5.16 22.10
N PHE A 293 19.56 4.41 21.03
CA PHE A 293 20.28 3.17 20.72
C PHE A 293 21.74 3.39 20.35
N VAL A 294 22.04 4.48 19.66
CA VAL A 294 23.42 4.88 19.38
C VAL A 294 24.13 5.18 20.70
N ASN A 295 23.54 6.00 21.58
CA ASN A 295 24.11 6.33 22.89
C ASN A 295 24.28 5.10 23.80
N PHE A 296 23.32 4.18 23.78
CA PHE A 296 23.40 2.92 24.50
C PHE A 296 24.55 2.04 23.98
N SER A 297 24.69 1.94 22.66
CA SER A 297 25.80 1.20 22.04
C SER A 297 27.16 1.81 22.39
N PHE A 298 27.25 3.14 22.44
CA PHE A 298 28.43 3.86 22.94
C PHE A 298 28.76 3.51 24.38
N ALA A 299 27.78 3.44 25.27
CA ALA A 299 27.99 3.05 26.66
C ALA A 299 28.55 1.62 26.78
N LEU A 300 28.05 0.69 25.96
CA LEU A 300 28.47 -0.73 25.99
C LEU A 300 29.85 -0.99 25.35
N ALA A 301 30.13 -0.35 24.22
CA ALA A 301 31.25 -0.73 23.35
C ALA A 301 32.24 0.40 23.06
N GLY A 302 31.88 1.67 23.31
CA GLY A 302 32.68 2.83 22.89
C GLY A 302 34.08 2.90 23.51
N ARG A 303 34.24 2.44 24.75
CA ARG A 303 35.55 2.41 25.45
C ARG A 303 36.43 1.20 25.10
N LYS A 304 35.91 0.21 24.35
CA LYS A 304 36.66 -1.00 24.01
C LYS A 304 37.57 -0.73 22.81
N ARG A 305 38.62 -1.54 22.63
CA ARG A 305 39.45 -1.52 21.42
C ARG A 305 38.57 -1.78 20.18
N GLY A 306 38.65 -0.89 19.19
CA GLY A 306 37.74 -0.87 18.04
C GLY A 306 36.34 -0.35 18.36
N GLY A 307 36.18 0.44 19.43
CA GLY A 307 34.91 0.89 19.98
C GLY A 307 33.94 1.46 18.94
N PRO A 308 34.31 2.45 18.11
CA PRO A 308 33.46 3.01 17.07
C PRO A 308 32.86 1.97 16.11
N ALA A 309 33.66 1.00 15.65
CA ALA A 309 33.17 -0.04 14.74
C ALA A 309 32.20 -1.01 15.44
N LYS A 310 32.44 -1.31 16.72
CA LYS A 310 31.49 -2.13 17.52
C LYS A 310 30.20 -1.37 17.80
N VAL A 311 30.30 -0.08 18.10
CA VAL A 311 29.15 0.82 18.28
C VAL A 311 28.31 0.84 17.01
N ALA A 312 28.94 0.92 15.82
CA ALA A 312 28.26 0.81 14.54
C ALA A 312 27.47 -0.51 14.43
N ILE A 313 28.13 -1.65 14.65
CA ILE A 313 27.47 -2.97 14.57
C ILE A 313 26.26 -3.08 15.52
N PHE A 314 26.41 -2.69 16.79
CA PHE A 314 25.31 -2.77 17.76
C PHE A 314 24.18 -1.78 17.43
N SER A 315 24.53 -0.56 17.01
CA SER A 315 23.55 0.48 16.67
C SER A 315 22.76 0.10 15.43
N SER A 316 23.41 -0.34 14.34
CA SER A 316 22.74 -0.79 13.12
C SER A 316 21.94 -2.07 13.35
N GLY A 317 22.39 -2.95 14.26
CA GLY A 317 21.64 -4.13 14.69
C GLY A 317 20.34 -3.75 15.40
N LEU A 318 20.40 -2.84 16.37
CA LEU A 318 19.22 -2.34 17.09
C LEU A 318 18.29 -1.54 16.17
N MET A 319 18.84 -0.67 15.33
CA MET A 319 18.08 0.12 14.36
C MET A 319 17.41 -0.77 13.30
N GLY A 320 18.09 -1.84 12.89
CA GLY A 320 17.57 -2.82 11.93
C GLY A 320 16.35 -3.58 12.43
N THR A 321 16.18 -3.74 13.74
CA THR A 321 14.95 -4.31 14.29
C THR A 321 13.75 -3.40 14.06
N ILE A 322 13.95 -2.08 14.01
CA ILE A 322 12.89 -1.08 13.81
C ILE A 322 12.53 -0.94 12.34
N ASN A 323 13.51 -0.58 11.50
CA ASN A 323 13.22 -0.17 10.13
C ASN A 323 13.27 -1.33 9.13
N GLY A 324 13.95 -2.43 9.45
CA GLY A 324 14.12 -3.59 8.58
C GLY A 324 14.85 -3.31 7.25
N THR A 325 15.32 -2.08 6.98
CA THR A 325 15.95 -1.68 5.71
C THR A 325 17.44 -1.41 5.90
N SER A 326 18.28 -1.88 4.97
CA SER A 326 19.72 -1.61 5.03
C SER A 326 20.02 -0.15 4.69
N ALA A 327 19.37 0.42 3.68
CA ALA A 327 19.54 1.81 3.29
C ALA A 327 19.12 2.78 4.40
N GLY A 328 17.93 2.58 5.00
CA GLY A 328 17.46 3.40 6.12
C GLY A 328 18.34 3.25 7.37
N ASN A 329 18.89 2.06 7.62
CA ASN A 329 19.90 1.88 8.67
C ASN A 329 21.16 2.70 8.41
N VAL A 330 21.76 2.60 7.22
CA VAL A 330 22.98 3.36 6.90
C VAL A 330 22.74 4.86 7.02
N VAL A 331 21.54 5.35 6.65
CA VAL A 331 21.16 6.75 6.82
C VAL A 331 21.08 7.12 8.31
N ALA A 332 20.33 6.35 9.11
CA ALA A 332 20.07 6.66 10.51
C ALA A 332 21.31 6.49 11.40
N THR A 333 22.08 5.42 11.25
CA THR A 333 23.26 5.13 12.08
C THR A 333 24.57 5.62 11.45
N GLY A 334 24.70 5.52 10.13
CA GLY A 334 25.93 5.88 9.41
C GLY A 334 26.29 7.36 9.46
N SER A 335 25.29 8.25 9.54
CA SER A 335 25.50 9.69 9.73
C SER A 335 26.31 10.02 10.99
N LEU A 336 26.19 9.19 12.03
CA LEU A 336 26.89 9.34 13.31
C LEU A 336 28.12 8.42 13.41
N THR A 337 28.03 7.17 12.94
CA THR A 337 29.08 6.15 13.13
C THR A 337 30.23 6.28 12.14
N ILE A 338 29.99 6.69 10.89
CA ILE A 338 31.04 6.82 9.86
C ILE A 338 32.04 7.93 10.23
N PRO A 339 31.62 9.17 10.56
CA PRO A 339 32.57 10.21 10.96
C PRO A 339 33.33 9.85 12.24
N LEU A 340 32.68 9.15 13.17
CA LEU A 340 33.30 8.66 14.40
C LEU A 340 34.40 7.64 14.12
N MET A 341 34.15 6.65 13.26
CA MET A 341 35.15 5.66 12.84
C MET A 341 36.35 6.36 12.18
N GLN A 342 36.10 7.34 11.30
CA GLN A 342 37.15 8.12 10.66
C GLN A 342 38.01 8.90 11.66
N ARG A 343 37.41 9.53 12.69
CA ARG A 343 38.15 10.24 13.76
C ARG A 343 39.07 9.34 14.57
N VAL A 344 38.75 8.04 14.66
CA VAL A 344 39.57 7.05 15.36
C VAL A 344 40.60 6.37 14.44
N GLY A 345 40.65 6.76 13.16
CA GLY A 345 41.70 6.37 12.21
C GLY A 345 41.30 5.30 11.19
N TYR A 346 40.01 4.95 11.07
CA TYR A 346 39.54 4.07 10.00
C TYR A 346 39.56 4.80 8.67
N LYS A 347 39.98 4.12 7.58
CA LYS A 347 39.90 4.73 6.26
C LYS A 347 38.42 4.97 5.89
N PRO A 348 38.07 6.06 5.19
CA PRO A 348 36.68 6.34 4.80
C PRO A 348 35.98 5.16 4.11
N LYS A 349 36.70 4.44 3.23
CA LYS A 349 36.19 3.27 2.52
C LYS A 349 35.93 2.07 3.46
N GLU A 350 36.77 1.89 4.47
CA GLU A 350 36.61 0.82 5.48
C GLU A 350 35.43 1.14 6.41
N ALA A 351 35.32 2.38 6.89
CA ALA A 351 34.21 2.83 7.72
C ALA A 351 32.85 2.66 7.01
N GLY A 352 32.75 3.05 5.73
CA GLY A 352 31.54 2.84 4.93
C GLY A 352 31.22 1.36 4.70
N SER A 353 32.24 0.52 4.50
CA SER A 353 32.05 -0.92 4.32
C SER A 353 31.55 -1.61 5.60
N ILE A 354 32.07 -1.20 6.77
CA ILE A 354 31.64 -1.70 8.09
C ILE A 354 30.18 -1.33 8.34
N GLU A 355 29.81 -0.08 8.10
CA GLU A 355 28.42 0.39 8.28
C GLU A 355 27.44 -0.31 7.33
N ALA A 356 27.82 -0.49 6.06
CA ALA A 356 26.99 -1.20 5.08
C ALA A 356 26.79 -2.68 5.46
N ALA A 357 27.85 -3.35 5.93
CA ALA A 357 27.78 -4.73 6.41
C ALA A 357 26.92 -4.86 7.67
N ALA A 358 27.12 -3.97 8.65
CA ALA A 358 26.33 -3.91 9.88
C ALA A 358 24.84 -3.66 9.60
N SER A 359 24.53 -2.73 8.70
CA SER A 359 23.16 -2.38 8.31
C SER A 359 22.44 -3.49 7.57
N THR A 360 23.17 -4.28 6.76
CA THR A 360 22.64 -5.48 6.12
C THR A 360 22.36 -6.57 7.16
N GLY A 361 23.25 -6.75 8.15
CA GLY A 361 23.04 -7.64 9.29
C GLY A 361 21.85 -7.24 10.18
N GLY A 362 21.49 -5.96 10.21
CA GLY A 362 20.28 -5.49 10.89
C GLY A 362 18.98 -6.08 10.32
N GLN A 363 18.93 -6.43 9.03
CA GLN A 363 17.72 -6.99 8.39
C GLN A 363 17.34 -8.39 8.93
N ILE A 364 18.31 -9.11 9.50
CA ILE A 364 18.11 -10.46 10.05
C ILE A 364 17.94 -10.47 11.57
N MET A 365 18.06 -9.31 12.24
CA MET A 365 17.97 -9.21 13.69
C MET A 365 16.51 -9.28 14.17
N PRO A 366 16.15 -10.21 15.07
CA PRO A 366 14.83 -10.20 15.69
C PRO A 366 14.65 -9.00 16.64
N PRO A 367 13.46 -8.38 16.74
CA PRO A 367 12.25 -8.58 15.91
C PRO A 367 12.37 -7.89 14.54
N ILE A 368 12.07 -8.61 13.45
CA ILE A 368 12.16 -8.08 12.07
C ILE A 368 10.82 -7.44 11.70
N MET A 369 10.75 -6.11 11.63
CA MET A 369 9.49 -5.37 11.42
C MET A 369 9.00 -5.25 9.96
N GLY A 370 9.30 -6.22 9.09
CA GLY A 370 8.52 -6.38 7.85
C GLY A 370 9.20 -6.85 6.56
N LEU A 371 10.52 -7.10 6.52
CA LEU A 371 11.23 -7.40 5.26
C LEU A 371 11.64 -8.86 5.05
N VAL A 372 11.61 -9.69 6.10
CA VAL A 372 11.88 -11.14 5.95
C VAL A 372 10.55 -11.88 5.96
N PRO A 373 10.11 -12.46 4.83
CA PRO A 373 8.91 -13.29 4.79
C PRO A 373 8.97 -14.37 5.88
N LEU A 374 7.85 -14.66 6.53
CA LEU A 374 7.75 -15.76 7.51
C LEU A 374 8.22 -17.11 6.91
N SER A 375 8.20 -17.25 5.58
CA SER A 375 8.75 -18.39 4.83
C SER A 375 10.26 -18.55 4.98
N TRP A 376 11.03 -17.47 5.16
CA TRP A 376 12.48 -17.53 5.41
C TRP A 376 12.83 -18.01 6.82
N ARG A 377 11.94 -17.81 7.79
CA ARG A 377 12.16 -18.24 9.18
C ARG A 377 12.20 -19.77 9.32
N ARG A 378 11.53 -20.51 8.44
CA ARG A 378 11.63 -21.98 8.36
C ARG A 378 12.93 -22.46 7.69
N SER A 379 13.48 -21.69 6.75
CA SER A 379 14.72 -22.06 6.04
C SER A 379 15.98 -21.87 6.89
N LEU A 380 15.98 -20.95 7.85
CA LEU A 380 17.14 -20.70 8.73
C LEU A 380 17.36 -21.79 9.79
N VAL A 381 16.34 -22.58 10.12
CA VAL A 381 16.49 -23.74 11.03
C VAL A 381 17.39 -24.83 10.41
N PHE A 382 17.59 -24.84 9.10
CA PHE A 382 18.48 -25.77 8.40
C PHE A 382 19.94 -25.33 8.32
N LEU A 383 20.28 -24.11 8.76
CA LEU A 383 21.64 -23.55 8.67
C LEU A 383 22.43 -23.60 9.98
N ILE A 384 21.88 -24.21 11.03
CA ILE A 384 22.62 -24.56 12.23
C ILE A 384 23.07 -26.02 12.06
N PRO A 385 24.36 -26.29 11.77
CA PRO A 385 24.86 -27.66 11.81
C PRO A 385 24.70 -28.16 13.25
N ARG A 386 24.10 -29.33 13.42
CA ARG A 386 24.19 -30.06 14.69
C ARG A 386 25.62 -30.49 14.96
#